data_AF-A0A7J6CDA4-F1
#
_entry.id   AF-A0A7J6CDA4-F1
#
_cell.length_a   1.000
_cell.length_b   1.000
_cell.length_c   1.000
_cell.angle_alpha   90.00
_cell.angle_beta   90.00
_cell.angle_gamma   90.00
#
_symmetry.space_group_name_H-M   'P 1'
#
loop_
_entity.id
_entity.type
_entity.pdbx_description
1 polymer ?
#
loop_
_entity_poly.entity_id
_entity_poly.type
_entity_poly.pdbx_seq_one_letter_code
_entity_poly.pdbx_strand_id
1 'polypeptide(L)'
;MSEDEVEKHFEGMSGPLCEIVSRVKKTSSGLLYPLERGFIYVHKPLVHLLFEETSCINFTRGTTTTRSFDSEIETKQNNQYTFRH
;
A
#
# COMPACT_ATOMS: atom_id res chain seq x y z
N MET A 1 2.25 1.58 34.44
CA MET A 1 2.04 2.20 33.12
C MET A 1 3.41 2.14 32.46
N SER A 2 3.78 0.99 31.90
CA SER A 2 5.16 0.74 31.45
C SER A 2 5.22 0.82 29.93
N GLU A 3 6.29 1.46 29.47
CA GLU A 3 6.56 1.99 28.13
C GLU A 3 6.93 0.88 27.14
N ASP A 4 5.93 0.17 26.62
CA ASP A 4 6.11 -0.76 25.50
C ASP A 4 5.22 -0.34 24.31
N GLU A 5 5.41 0.89 23.82
CA GLU A 5 4.98 1.22 22.46
C GLU A 5 6.05 0.65 21.51
N VAL A 6 6.02 -0.68 21.35
CA VAL A 6 6.91 -1.41 20.44
C VAL A 6 6.71 -0.83 19.03
N GLU A 7 7.76 -0.21 18.50
CA GLU A 7 7.83 0.24 17.11
C GLU A 7 7.48 -0.96 16.20
N LYS A 8 6.26 -0.96 15.65
CA LYS A 8 5.76 -2.09 14.86
C LYS A 8 6.42 -2.04 13.49
N HIS A 9 7.45 -2.88 13.31
CA HIS A 9 8.11 -3.05 12.02
C HIS A 9 7.24 -3.92 11.10
N PHE A 10 6.97 -3.43 9.88
CA PHE A 10 6.24 -4.21 8.88
C PHE A 10 7.21 -5.11 8.11
N GLU A 11 7.07 -6.43 8.28
CA GLU A 11 7.79 -7.41 7.48
C GLU A 11 6.83 -8.10 6.53
N GLY A 12 7.13 -8.12 5.24
CA GLY A 12 6.34 -8.89 4.28
C GLY A 12 6.92 -10.28 4.03
N MET A 13 6.29 -11.02 3.11
CA MET A 13 6.61 -12.44 2.86
C MET A 13 8.06 -12.70 2.44
N SER A 14 8.78 -11.71 1.90
CA SER A 14 10.18 -11.84 1.45
C SER A 14 11.19 -11.12 2.36
N GLY A 15 10.79 -10.67 3.56
CA GLY A 15 11.67 -9.98 4.52
C GLY A 15 11.20 -8.57 4.88
N PRO A 16 12.03 -7.81 5.63
CA PRO A 16 11.65 -6.55 6.30
C PRO A 16 11.32 -5.40 5.35
N LEU A 17 11.70 -5.51 4.08
CA LEU A 17 11.33 -4.57 3.03
C LEU A 17 10.63 -5.36 1.94
N CYS A 18 9.34 -5.62 2.15
CA CYS A 18 8.54 -6.26 1.12
C CYS A 18 8.51 -5.33 -0.11
N GLU A 19 9.19 -5.74 -1.18
CA GLU A 19 9.03 -5.15 -2.50
C GLU A 19 7.62 -5.50 -3.00
N ILE A 20 6.66 -4.69 -2.57
CA ILE A 20 5.31 -4.78 -3.09
C ILE A 20 5.32 -4.12 -4.45
N VAL A 21 5.54 -4.93 -5.49
CA VAL A 21 5.44 -4.48 -6.89
C VAL A 21 3.99 -4.12 -7.14
N SER A 22 3.71 -2.82 -7.14
CA SER A 22 2.37 -2.29 -7.35
C SER A 22 2.29 -1.51 -8.66
N ARG A 23 1.20 -1.76 -9.40
CA ARG A 23 0.86 -1.05 -10.63
C ARG A 23 -0.32 -0.11 -10.39
N VAL A 24 -0.06 1.19 -10.41
CA VAL A 24 -1.11 2.22 -10.48
C VAL A 24 -1.74 2.17 -11.89
N LYS A 25 -3.07 2.31 -11.98
CA LYS A 25 -3.80 2.32 -13.28
C LYS A 25 -3.15 3.34 -14.23
N LYS A 26 -2.47 2.81 -15.26
CA LYS A 26 -1.78 3.46 -16.40
C LYS A 26 -0.35 4.00 -16.12
N THR A 27 0.64 3.10 -16.28
CA THR A 27 1.98 3.37 -16.86
C THR A 27 3.24 3.27 -15.97
N SER A 28 3.22 2.57 -14.82
CA SER A 28 4.50 2.17 -14.19
C SER A 28 4.37 1.01 -13.20
N SER A 29 5.39 0.16 -13.16
CA SER A 29 5.71 -0.68 -12.00
C SER A 29 6.43 0.18 -10.96
N GLY A 30 6.08 0.01 -9.69
CA GLY A 30 6.72 0.69 -8.57
C GLY A 30 6.62 -0.12 -7.29
N LEU A 31 7.19 0.41 -6.22
CA LEU A 31 7.29 -0.16 -4.89
C LEU A 31 6.33 0.61 -3.97
N LEU A 32 5.52 -0.13 -3.21
CA LEU A 32 4.68 0.42 -2.14
C LEU A 32 5.31 0.11 -0.79
N TYR A 33 5.69 1.15 -0.05
CA TYR A 33 6.27 1.06 1.27
C TYR A 33 5.20 1.36 2.33
N PRO A 34 4.85 0.38 3.18
CA PRO A 34 4.09 0.65 4.38
C PRO A 34 4.99 1.34 5.39
N LEU A 35 4.57 2.52 5.83
CA LEU A 35 5.20 3.29 6.89
C LEU A 35 4.35 3.21 8.16
N GLU A 36 4.88 3.73 9.26
CA GLU A 36 4.18 3.78 10.55
C GLU A 36 2.84 4.55 10.47
N ARG A 37 2.74 5.57 9.61
CA ARG A 37 1.59 6.48 9.53
C ARG A 37 0.94 6.58 8.14
N GLY A 38 1.37 5.75 7.19
CA GLY A 38 0.92 5.88 5.81
C GLY A 38 1.54 4.87 4.85
N PHE A 39 1.32 5.10 3.57
CA PHE A 39 1.96 4.40 2.48
C PHE A 39 2.71 5.38 1.58
N ILE A 40 3.89 4.99 1.09
CA ILE A 40 4.57 5.68 -0.01
C ILE A 40 4.65 4.77 -1.21
N TYR A 41 4.20 5.25 -2.36
CA TYR A 41 4.46 4.64 -3.66
C TYR A 41 5.61 5.35 -4.36
N VAL A 42 6.64 4.58 -4.72
CA VAL A 42 7.79 4.99 -5.54
C VAL A 42 7.74 4.17 -6.83
N HIS A 43 7.51 4.74 -8.01
CA HIS A 43 8.47 5.62 -8.67
C HIS A 43 7.82 6.92 -9.19
N LYS A 44 6.90 6.86 -10.16
CA LYS A 44 6.18 8.03 -10.69
C LYS A 44 4.72 7.64 -10.99
N PRO A 45 3.72 8.46 -10.61
CA PRO A 45 3.85 9.59 -9.69
C PRO A 45 4.29 9.12 -8.31
N LEU A 46 5.08 9.93 -7.60
CA LEU A 46 5.34 9.67 -6.18
C LEU A 46 4.03 9.95 -5.44
N VAL A 47 3.50 8.95 -4.74
CA VAL A 47 2.24 9.08 -4.00
C VAL A 47 2.52 8.84 -2.53
N HIS A 48 2.11 9.77 -1.68
CA HIS A 48 2.14 9.64 -0.24
C HIS A 48 0.70 9.64 0.28
N LEU A 49 0.29 8.55 0.91
CA LEU A 49 -1.07 8.35 1.44
C LEU A 49 -0.97 8.23 2.96
N LEU A 50 -1.49 9.20 3.70
CA LEU A 50 -1.54 9.12 5.16
C LEU A 50 -2.75 8.28 5.59
N PHE A 51 -2.61 7.53 6.69
CA PHE A 51 -3.74 6.77 7.24
C PHE A 51 -4.89 7.68 7.69
N GLU A 52 -4.57 8.89 8.15
CA GLU A 52 -5.56 9.90 8.52
C GLU A 52 -6.40 10.37 7.33
N GLU A 53 -5.84 10.35 6.12
CA GLU A 53 -6.53 10.74 4.88
C GLU A 53 -7.28 9.57 4.25
N THR A 54 -6.98 8.35 4.67
CA THR A 54 -7.59 7.13 4.13
C THR A 54 -8.97 6.92 4.77
N SER A 55 -9.98 6.72 3.92
CA SER A 55 -11.34 6.38 4.32
C SER A 55 -11.46 4.86 4.54
N CYS A 56 -11.10 4.08 3.51
CA CYS A 56 -11.14 2.62 3.57
C CYS A 56 -10.16 1.99 2.56
N ILE A 57 -9.88 0.70 2.78
CA ILE A 57 -9.07 -0.11 1.88
C ILE A 57 -9.89 -1.36 1.53
N ASN A 58 -10.08 -1.59 0.24
CA ASN A 58 -10.79 -2.75 -0.30
C ASN A 58 -9.80 -3.71 -0.97
N PHE A 59 -9.97 -5.01 -0.73
CA PHE A 59 -9.13 -6.05 -1.32
C PHE A 59 -9.98 -6.91 -2.25
N THR A 60 -9.57 -7.01 -3.51
CA THR A 60 -10.26 -7.84 -4.50
C THR A 60 -9.30 -8.86 -5.10
N ARG A 61 -9.82 -10.05 -5.42
CA ARG A 61 -9.02 -11.10 -6.05
C ARG A 61 -8.59 -10.64 -7.45
N GLY A 62 -7.30 -10.68 -7.73
CA GLY A 62 -6.76 -10.28 -9.02
C GLY A 62 -7.25 -11.23 -10.12
N THR A 63 -7.67 -10.65 -11.24
CA THR A 63 -8.28 -11.39 -12.36
C THR A 63 -7.30 -11.76 -13.46
N THR A 64 -6.07 -11.22 -13.42
CA THR A 64 -5.09 -11.33 -14.51
C THR A 64 -4.09 -12.48 -14.32
N THR A 65 -3.66 -12.77 -13.10
CA THR A 65 -2.68 -13.82 -12.79
C THR A 65 -3.10 -14.63 -11.56
N THR A 66 -2.66 -15.88 -11.46
CA THR A 66 -2.92 -16.69 -10.26
C THR A 66 -2.15 -16.15 -9.05
N ARG A 67 -2.80 -16.13 -7.87
CA ARG A 67 -2.23 -15.64 -6.60
C ARG A 67 -2.00 -14.12 -6.55
N SER A 68 -2.78 -13.34 -7.30
CA SER A 68 -2.76 -11.87 -7.27
C SER A 68 -3.97 -11.28 -6.53
N PHE A 69 -3.82 -10.04 -6.06
CA PHE A 69 -4.93 -9.24 -5.54
C PHE A 69 -4.75 -7.75 -5.86
N ASP A 70 -5.87 -7.04 -5.95
CA ASP A 70 -5.90 -5.59 -6.11
C ASP A 70 -6.31 -4.97 -4.77
N SER A 71 -5.51 -4.04 -4.27
CA SER A 71 -5.81 -3.16 -3.15
C SER A 71 -6.30 -1.82 -3.66
N GLU A 72 -7.51 -1.46 -3.31
CA GLU A 72 -8.14 -0.19 -3.65
C GLU A 72 -8.23 0.67 -2.39
N ILE A 73 -7.50 1.78 -2.38
CA ILE A 73 -7.48 2.74 -1.27
C ILE A 73 -8.35 3.93 -1.65
N GLU A 74 -9.39 4.18 -0.87
CA GLU A 74 -10.24 5.36 -1.00
C GLU A 74 -9.84 6.37 0.08
N THR A 75 -9.59 7.61 -0.33
CA THR A 75 -9.33 8.73 0.59
C THR A 75 -10.62 9.42 0.99
N LYS A 76 -10.62 10.14 2.11
CA LYS A 76 -11.73 10.98 2.57
C LYS A 76 -12.13 12.09 1.60
N GLN A 77 -11.24 12.42 0.65
CA GLN A 77 -11.50 13.37 -0.44
C GLN A 77 -12.07 12.69 -1.70
N ASN A 78 -12.49 11.43 -1.60
CA ASN A 78 -13.00 10.60 -2.69
C ASN A 78 -11.98 10.35 -3.82
N ASN A 79 -10.67 10.50 -3.57
CA ASN A 79 -9.64 10.01 -4.49
C ASN A 79 -9.45 8.50 -4.29
N GLN A 80 -9.35 7.75 -5.39
CA GLN A 80 -9.17 6.30 -5.37
C GLN A 80 -7.82 5.89 -6.00
N TYR A 81 -7.05 5.08 -5.27
CA TYR A 81 -5.78 4.53 -5.70
C TYR A 81 -5.87 3.01 -5.76
N THR A 82 -5.63 2.43 -6.93
CA THR A 82 -5.60 0.97 -7.11
C THR A 82 -4.17 0.49 -7.26
N PHE A 83 -3.73 -0.37 -6.34
CA PHE A 83 -2.44 -1.06 -6.36
C PHE A 83 -2.69 -2.54 -6.62
N ARG A 84 -2.04 -3.12 -7.63
CA ARG A 84 -2.15 -4.56 -7.95
C ARG A 84 -0.90 -5.32 -7.54
N HIS A 85 -1.02 -6.48 -6.93
CA HIS A 85 0.09 -7.35 -6.51
C HIS A 85 -0.01 -8.71 -7.20
#